data_AF-A0A8K0SSP1-F1
#
_entry.id   AF-A0A8K0SSP1-F1
#
_cell.length_a   1.000
_cell.length_b   1.000
_cell.length_c   1.000
_cell.angle_alpha   90.00
_cell.angle_beta   90.00
_cell.angle_gamma   90.00
#
_symmetry.space_group_name_H-M   'P 1'
#
loop_
_entity.id
_entity.type
_entity.pdbx_description
1 polymer ?
#
loop_
_entity_poly.entity_id
_entity_poly.type
_entity_poly.pdbx_seq_one_letter_code
_entity_poly.pdbx_strand_id
1 'polypeptide(L)' 'MCPGRFMARGIMSYTMAVMTTRLDIELKVDSVPLGNDRFGVGVELPLNKIPFRVRKRRPTAS' A
#
# COMPACT_ATOMS: atom_id res chain seq x y z
N MET A 1 -5.57 12.00 19.57
CA MET A 1 -5.24 12.74 18.33
C MET A 1 -3.77 12.45 17.98
N CYS A 2 -3.42 12.07 16.74
CA CYS A 2 -2.04 11.69 16.39
C CYS A 2 -1.19 12.91 15.97
N PRO A 3 -0.09 13.24 16.68
CA PRO A 3 0.77 14.38 16.34
C PRO A 3 1.39 14.29 14.94
N GLY A 4 1.68 13.06 14.49
CA GLY A 4 2.29 12.81 13.18
C GLY A 4 1.32 12.82 11.99
N ARG A 5 0.05 13.22 12.17
CA ARG A 5 -1.00 13.08 11.13
C ARG A 5 -0.62 13.69 9.79
N PHE A 6 -0.11 14.93 9.80
CA PHE A 6 0.22 15.64 8.55
C PHE A 6 1.43 15.02 7.86
N MET A 7 2.45 14.65 8.65
CA MET A 7 3.65 13.98 8.13
C MET A 7 3.31 12.61 7.54
N ALA A 8 2.53 11.79 8.27
CA ALA A 8 2.10 10.48 7.80
C ALA A 8 1.30 10.59 6.49
N ARG A 9 0.38 11.56 6.39
CA ARG A 9 -0.36 11.83 5.15
C ARG A 9 0.58 12.20 4.01
N GLY A 10 1.54 13.10 4.24
CA GLY A 10 2.50 13.50 3.21
C GLY A 10 3.33 12.33 2.70
N ILE A 11 3.86 11.50 3.60
CA ILE A 11 4.64 10.31 3.24
C ILE A 11 3.78 9.33 2.46
N MET A 12 2.58 8.97 2.95
CA MET A 12 1.69 8.04 2.27
C MET A 12 1.34 8.52 0.85
N SER A 13 0.97 9.80 0.69
CA SER A 13 0.63 10.37 -0.62
C SER A 13 1.83 10.38 -1.58
N TYR A 14 3.01 10.77 -1.10
CA TYR A 14 4.23 10.75 -1.91
C TYR A 14 4.59 9.33 -2.34
N THR A 15 4.59 8.37 -1.42
CA THR A 15 4.88 6.97 -1.73
C THR A 15 3.86 6.42 -2.71
N MET A 16 2.57 6.71 -2.55
CA MET A 16 1.54 6.30 -3.52
C MET A 16 1.79 6.89 -4.91
N ALA A 17 2.11 8.18 -5.01
CA ALA A 17 2.40 8.81 -6.30
C ALA A 17 3.62 8.16 -6.99
N VAL A 18 4.68 7.86 -6.24
CA VAL A 18 5.86 7.17 -6.80
C VAL A 18 5.51 5.75 -7.24
N MET A 19 4.74 5.00 -6.44
CA MET A 19 4.34 3.64 -6.78
C MET A 19 3.48 3.60 -8.03
N THR A 20 2.46 4.45 -8.16
CA THR A 20 1.55 4.44 -9.32
C THR A 20 2.17 4.97 -10.61
N THR A 21 3.18 5.85 -10.51
CA THR A 21 3.85 6.42 -11.70
C THR A 21 5.00 5.57 -12.19
N ARG A 22 5.76 4.92 -11.29
CA ARG A 22 7.01 4.23 -11.65
C ARG A 22 6.92 2.72 -11.60
N LEU A 23 5.88 2.15 -10.99
CA LEU A 23 5.76 0.71 -10.80
C LEU A 23 4.42 0.19 -11.33
N ASP A 24 4.47 -0.98 -11.93
CA ASP A 24 3.30 -1.81 -12.19
C ASP A 24 3.22 -2.86 -11.08
N ILE A 25 2.12 -2.86 -10.33
CA ILE A 25 1.90 -3.75 -9.18
C ILE A 25 0.67 -4.60 -9.49
N GLU A 26 0.86 -5.92 -9.56
CA GLU A 26 -0.21 -6.90 -9.79
C GLU A 26 -0.41 -7.73 -8.51
N LEU A 27 -1.66 -7.84 -8.06
CA LEU A 27 -2.04 -8.77 -6.99
C LEU A 27 -2.34 -10.14 -7.58
N LYS A 28 -1.88 -11.20 -6.91
CA LYS A 28 -2.16 -12.59 -7.33
C LYS A 28 -3.38 -13.19 -6.60
N VAL A 29 -4.12 -12.36 -5.88
CA VAL A 29 -5.26 -12.74 -5.05
C VAL A 29 -6.38 -11.75 -5.26
N ASP A 30 -7.61 -12.25 -5.27
CA ASP A 30 -8.81 -11.43 -5.49
C ASP A 30 -9.26 -10.68 -4.22
N SER A 31 -8.85 -11.16 -3.04
CA SER A 31 -9.19 -10.53 -1.76
C SER A 31 -8.02 -10.57 -0.78
N VAL A 32 -7.97 -9.54 0.07
CA VAL A 32 -7.00 -9.41 1.16
C VAL A 32 -7.76 -9.50 2.47
N PRO A 33 -7.81 -10.67 3.14
CA PRO A 33 -8.50 -10.80 4.41
C PRO A 33 -7.75 -9.99 5.48
N LEU A 34 -8.48 -9.15 6.20
CA LEU A 34 -7.96 -8.39 7.34
C LEU A 34 -8.15 -9.21 8.63
N GLY A 35 -7.15 -9.15 9.51
CA GLY A 35 -7.19 -9.82 10.80
C GLY A 35 -7.84 -8.95 11.87
N ASN A 36 -8.70 -9.55 12.70
CA ASN A 36 -9.34 -8.87 13.85
C ASN A 36 -8.50 -8.91 15.13
N ASP A 37 -7.29 -9.46 15.09
CA ASP A 37 -6.43 -9.71 16.26
C ASP A 37 -5.97 -8.41 16.98
N ARG A 38 -6.12 -7.26 16.32
CA ARG A 38 -5.82 -5.91 16.85
C ARG A 38 -7.02 -4.98 16.81
N PHE A 39 -8.24 -5.53 16.91
CA PHE A 39 -9.45 -4.73 16.91
C PHE A 39 -9.41 -3.65 18.01
N GLY A 40 -9.65 -2.39 17.64
CA GLY A 40 -9.57 -1.23 18.55
C GLY A 40 -8.16 -0.64 18.74
N VAL A 41 -7.12 -1.22 18.13
CA VAL A 41 -5.73 -0.74 18.25
C VAL A 41 -5.14 -0.38 16.89
N GLY A 42 -5.12 0.91 16.57
CA GLY A 42 -4.41 1.43 15.40
C GLY A 42 -5.10 1.07 14.07
N VAL A 43 -4.34 0.49 13.14
CA VAL A 43 -4.83 0.07 11.82
C VAL A 43 -4.93 -1.44 11.73
N GLU A 44 -5.95 -1.93 11.02
CA GLU A 44 -6.11 -3.35 10.72
C GLU A 44 -5.00 -3.83 9.78
N LEU A 45 -4.48 -5.02 10.05
CA LEU A 45 -3.41 -5.62 9.26
C LEU A 45 -3.95 -6.83 8.49
N PRO A 46 -3.37 -7.15 7.31
CA PRO A 46 -3.68 -8.37 6.59
C PRO A 46 -3.41 -9.60 7.45
N LEU A 47 -4.31 -10.59 7.40
CA LEU A 47 -4.16 -11.85 8.14
C LEU A 47 -2.95 -12.65 7.65
N ASN A 48 -2.69 -12.62 6.33
CA ASN A 48 -1.64 -13.38 5.68
C ASN A 48 -0.77 -12.47 4.80
N LYS A 49 0.45 -12.95 4.49
CA LYS A 49 1.30 -12.29 3.48
C LYS A 49 0.57 -12.27 2.14
N ILE A 50 0.49 -11.09 1.53
CA ILE A 50 -0.18 -10.90 0.25
C ILE A 50 0.81 -11.20 -0.88
N PRO A 51 0.55 -12.19 -1.75
CA PRO A 51 1.41 -12.42 -2.91
C PRO A 51 1.16 -11.33 -3.96
N PHE A 52 2.21 -10.58 -4.29
CA PHE A 52 2.18 -9.54 -5.32
C PHE A 52 3.35 -9.69 -6.28
N ARG A 53 3.22 -9.08 -7.46
CA ARG A 53 4.31 -8.90 -8.42
C ARG A 53 4.52 -7.42 -8.65
N VAL A 54 5.78 -6.98 -8.58
CA VAL A 54 6.17 -5.59 -8.84
C VAL A 54 7.13 -5.54 -10.02
N ARG A 55 6.93 -4.58 -10.93
CA ARG A 55 7.83 -4.31 -12.06
C ARG A 55 8.04 -2.81 -12.20
N LYS A 56 9.20 -2.39 -12.71
CA LYS A 56 9.39 -1.00 -13.13
C LYS A 56 8.56 -0.75 -14.37
N ARG A 57 7.73 0.29 -14.33
CA ARG A 57 6.98 0.75 -15.49
C ARG A 57 7.98 1.27 -16.52
N ARG A 58 7.97 0.69 -17.72
CA ARG A 58 8.77 1.22 -18.82
C ARG A 58 8.15 2.57 -19.21
N PRO A 59 8.95 3.61 -19.47
CA PRO A 59 8.41 4.79 -20.13
C PRO A 59 7.78 4.30 -21.43
N THR A 60 6.47 4.52 -21.59
CA THR A 60 5.86 4.49 -22.92
C THR A 60 6.69 5.44 -23.78
N ALA A 61 7.34 4.91 -24.82
CA ALA A 61 7.97 5.72 -25.82
C ALA A 61 6.85 6.60 -26.42
N SER A 62 6.88 7.89 -26.08
CA SER A 62 6.07 8.93 -26.70
C SER A 62 6.73 9.36 -27.99
#